data_AF-A0A925U2T3-F1
#
_entry.id   AF-A0A925U2T3-F1
#
_cell.length_a   1.000
_cell.length_b   1.000
_cell.length_c   1.000
_cell.angle_alpha   90.00
_cell.angle_beta   90.00
_cell.angle_gamma   90.00
#
_symmetry.space_group_name_H-M   'P 1'
#
loop_
_entity.id
_entity.type
_entity.pdbx_description
1 polymer ?
#
loop_
_entity_poly.entity_id
_entity_poly.type
_entity_poly.pdbx_seq_one_letter_code
_entity_poly.pdbx_strand_id
1 'polypeptide(L)'
;MGGAGKWQFAVDRGGTFTDIVARAPDGSIRVHKLLSENPSQYADAASHGIRELLGLPANAVIPAASVGQIRIGTTVATNALLERKGARVLLLTTPGFADALEIGYQARPKIFALNIEKPAMLYERVAEVAGRVRADGAVECSLDETGARAAFQAAYDEGIRAVAILFMHAYAYPEHERRAAAIAREVGFTQISASHEVSPLIKFVSRGDTAVVDAYLSPVLRGYVAGFQRALLDEDDDTEAQLLFMQSSGGLTAADAFHGRNAILSGPAGGVVGAVETAKIAGFEKIIAFDMGGTSTDVAHYDGEYERSWETEVAGVRLRTPMVRVHTVAAGGGSILAFDGSRLRAGPESAGARPGPMCYRGGGPLTVTDANVLVGKISPEHFPKLFGAE
;
A
#
# COMPACT_ATOMS: atom_id res chain seq x y z
N MET A 1 -16.17 -21.01 9.84
CA MET A 1 -17.02 -21.81 8.93
C MET A 1 -17.80 -20.82 8.07
N GLY A 2 -17.32 -20.54 6.85
CA GLY A 2 -17.95 -19.56 5.94
C GLY A 2 -19.15 -20.19 5.23
N GLY A 3 -20.24 -19.41 5.10
CA GLY A 3 -21.57 -19.85 4.68
C GLY A 3 -21.58 -20.83 3.51
N ALA A 4 -22.13 -22.02 3.76
CA ALA A 4 -22.49 -22.94 2.68
C ALA A 4 -23.51 -22.24 1.77
N GLY A 5 -23.25 -22.20 0.46
CA GLY A 5 -24.17 -21.64 -0.53
C GLY A 5 -23.89 -20.20 -1.02
N LYS A 6 -22.80 -19.55 -0.58
CA LYS A 6 -22.43 -18.20 -1.09
C LYS A 6 -21.06 -18.18 -1.78
N TRP A 7 -20.87 -17.21 -2.66
CA TRP A 7 -19.59 -16.95 -3.33
C TRP A 7 -18.53 -16.41 -2.37
N GLN A 8 -17.28 -16.78 -2.59
CA GLN A 8 -16.13 -16.22 -1.89
C GLN A 8 -15.10 -15.77 -2.91
N PHE A 9 -14.55 -14.58 -2.74
CA PHE A 9 -13.56 -14.02 -3.66
C PHE A 9 -12.28 -13.67 -2.90
N ALA A 10 -11.14 -14.05 -3.46
CA ALA A 10 -9.82 -13.55 -3.10
C ALA A 10 -9.26 -12.79 -4.30
N VAL A 11 -8.98 -11.51 -4.11
CA VAL A 11 -8.52 -10.59 -5.14
C VAL A 11 -7.12 -10.13 -4.77
N ASP A 12 -6.18 -10.24 -5.70
CA ASP A 12 -4.90 -9.56 -5.64
C ASP A 12 -4.81 -8.54 -6.76
N ARG A 13 -4.93 -7.26 -6.38
CA ARG A 13 -4.80 -6.14 -7.31
C ARG A 13 -3.35 -5.67 -7.32
N GLY A 14 -2.57 -6.24 -8.24
CA GLY A 14 -1.19 -5.82 -8.52
C GLY A 14 -1.11 -4.58 -9.42
N GLY A 15 0.11 -4.19 -9.79
CA GLY A 15 0.33 -3.04 -10.68
C GLY A 15 -0.03 -3.29 -12.15
N THR A 16 0.10 -4.53 -12.64
CA THR A 16 -0.18 -4.86 -14.05
C THR A 16 -1.48 -5.64 -14.23
N PHE A 17 -1.67 -6.67 -13.42
CA PHE A 17 -2.83 -7.53 -13.47
C PHE A 17 -3.54 -7.57 -12.12
N THR A 18 -4.86 -7.76 -12.19
CA THR A 18 -5.69 -8.13 -11.05
C THR A 18 -6.05 -9.59 -11.21
N ASP A 19 -5.68 -10.39 -10.21
CA ASP A 19 -5.93 -11.82 -10.15
C ASP A 19 -7.08 -12.08 -9.17
N ILE A 20 -8.06 -12.86 -9.60
CA ILE A 20 -9.25 -13.20 -8.78
C ILE A 20 -9.36 -14.72 -8.71
N VAL A 21 -9.35 -15.24 -7.49
CA VAL A 21 -9.72 -16.63 -7.19
C VAL A 21 -11.10 -16.61 -6.55
N ALA A 22 -12.08 -17.19 -7.24
CA ALA A 22 -13.44 -17.30 -6.78
C ALA A 22 -13.78 -18.74 -6.42
N ARG A 23 -14.38 -18.93 -5.25
CA ARG A 23 -15.02 -20.18 -4.85
C ARG A 23 -16.53 -20.01 -4.96
N ALA A 24 -17.13 -20.76 -5.87
CA ALA A 24 -18.56 -20.76 -6.09
C ALA A 24 -19.33 -21.48 -4.95
N PRO A 25 -20.65 -21.27 -4.84
CA PRO A 25 -21.49 -21.96 -3.85
C PRO A 25 -21.39 -23.49 -3.86
N ASP A 26 -21.15 -24.08 -5.03
CA ASP A 26 -20.96 -25.53 -5.24
C ASP A 26 -19.55 -26.02 -4.85
N GLY A 27 -18.67 -25.10 -4.44
CA GLY A 27 -17.28 -25.38 -4.06
C GLY A 27 -16.30 -25.35 -5.23
N SER A 28 -16.74 -25.16 -6.47
CA SER A 28 -15.85 -25.04 -7.63
C SER A 28 -14.97 -23.79 -7.54
N ILE A 29 -13.72 -23.91 -7.99
CA ILE A 29 -12.76 -22.81 -8.03
C ILE A 29 -12.68 -22.28 -9.45
N ARG A 30 -12.78 -20.96 -9.59
CA ARG A 30 -12.61 -20.22 -10.85
C ARG A 30 -11.49 -19.21 -10.66
N VAL A 31 -10.62 -19.12 -11.65
CA VAL A 31 -9.55 -18.13 -11.68
C VAL A 31 -9.84 -17.16 -12.81
N HIS A 32 -9.68 -15.87 -12.55
CA HIS A 32 -9.89 -14.82 -13.51
C HIS A 32 -8.77 -13.80 -13.45
N LYS A 33 -8.31 -13.32 -14.60
CA LYS A 33 -7.18 -12.41 -14.71
C LYS A 33 -7.53 -11.25 -15.62
N LEU A 34 -7.40 -10.03 -15.10
CA LEU A 34 -7.74 -8.78 -15.77
C LEU A 34 -6.55 -7.83 -15.74
N LEU A 35 -6.50 -6.85 -16.64
CA LEU A 35 -5.56 -5.73 -16.49
C LEU A 35 -5.97 -4.89 -15.28
N SER A 36 -5.01 -4.47 -14.45
CA SER A 36 -5.31 -3.66 -13.26
C SER A 36 -5.87 -2.27 -13.58
N GLU A 37 -5.53 -1.76 -14.76
CA GLU A 37 -6.01 -0.47 -15.27
C GLU A 37 -6.44 -0.62 -16.74
N ASN A 38 -7.73 -0.44 -17.01
CA ASN A 38 -8.27 -0.35 -18.36
C ASN A 38 -9.49 0.58 -18.41
N PRO A 39 -9.28 1.91 -18.32
CA PRO A 39 -10.36 2.89 -18.15
C PRO A 39 -11.41 2.89 -19.27
N SER A 40 -11.08 2.37 -20.46
CA SER A 40 -12.03 2.26 -21.58
C SER A 40 -13.01 1.11 -21.43
N GLN A 41 -12.77 0.14 -20.53
CA GLN A 41 -13.63 -1.03 -20.32
C GLN A 41 -14.26 -1.06 -18.92
N TYR A 42 -13.52 -0.66 -17.89
CA TYR A 42 -14.00 -0.68 -16.51
C TYR A 42 -13.31 0.36 -15.64
N ALA A 43 -14.04 0.84 -14.63
CA ALA A 43 -13.51 1.77 -13.63
C ALA A 43 -12.60 1.09 -12.61
N ASP A 44 -12.91 -0.16 -12.23
CA ASP A 44 -12.14 -0.95 -11.28
C ASP A 44 -12.16 -2.43 -11.67
N ALA A 45 -10.97 -3.02 -11.79
CA ALA A 45 -10.78 -4.40 -12.28
C ALA A 45 -11.37 -5.45 -11.31
N ALA A 46 -11.28 -5.20 -10.01
CA ALA A 46 -11.76 -6.15 -8.99
C ALA A 46 -13.28 -6.29 -9.05
N SER A 47 -14.01 -5.17 -9.01
CA SER A 47 -15.47 -5.18 -9.09
C SER A 47 -15.97 -5.68 -10.45
N HIS A 48 -15.27 -5.33 -11.54
CA HIS A 48 -15.60 -5.84 -12.87
C HIS A 48 -15.45 -7.36 -12.97
N GLY A 49 -14.31 -7.91 -12.51
CA GLY A 49 -14.10 -9.36 -12.56
C GLY A 49 -15.06 -10.15 -11.67
N ILE A 50 -15.47 -9.60 -10.53
CA ILE A 50 -16.53 -10.20 -9.70
C ILE A 50 -17.86 -10.24 -10.47
N ARG A 51 -18.23 -9.17 -11.19
CA ARG A 51 -19.44 -9.15 -12.03
C ARG A 51 -19.39 -10.21 -13.13
N GLU A 52 -18.26 -10.33 -13.83
CA GLU A 52 -18.09 -11.34 -14.89
C GLU A 52 -18.22 -12.77 -14.33
N LEU A 53 -17.62 -13.05 -13.17
CA LEU A 53 -17.69 -14.35 -12.52
C LEU A 53 -19.10 -14.72 -12.02
N LEU A 54 -19.89 -13.70 -11.65
CA LEU A 54 -21.31 -13.83 -11.29
C LEU A 54 -22.24 -13.84 -12.51
N GLY A 55 -21.74 -13.58 -13.72
CA GLY A 55 -22.54 -13.47 -14.94
C GLY A 55 -23.40 -12.21 -14.99
N LEU A 56 -22.98 -11.13 -14.31
CA LEU A 56 -23.70 -9.87 -14.23
C LEU A 56 -23.25 -8.90 -15.35
N PRO A 57 -24.15 -8.00 -15.82
CA PRO A 57 -23.77 -6.90 -16.69
C PRO A 57 -22.69 -5.99 -16.08
N ALA A 58 -21.86 -5.35 -16.91
CA ALA A 58 -20.67 -4.60 -16.49
C ALA A 58 -20.91 -3.50 -15.42
N ASN A 59 -22.12 -2.93 -15.38
CA ASN A 59 -22.51 -1.86 -14.44
C ASN A 59 -23.59 -2.28 -13.44
N ALA A 60 -23.92 -3.57 -13.36
CA ALA A 60 -24.89 -4.05 -12.38
C ALA A 60 -24.30 -3.98 -10.96
N VAL A 61 -25.17 -3.70 -9.98
CA VAL A 61 -24.82 -3.83 -8.56
C VAL A 61 -24.56 -5.31 -8.26
N ILE A 62 -23.51 -5.59 -7.50
CA ILE A 62 -23.18 -6.96 -7.08
C ILE A 62 -24.12 -7.34 -5.92
N PRO A 63 -24.95 -8.39 -6.03
CA PRO A 63 -25.89 -8.74 -4.97
C PRO A 63 -25.16 -9.25 -3.73
N ALA A 64 -25.09 -8.45 -2.67
CA ALA A 64 -24.35 -8.78 -1.45
C ALA A 64 -24.83 -10.10 -0.81
N ALA A 65 -26.13 -10.41 -0.87
CA ALA A 65 -26.70 -11.67 -0.37
C ALA A 65 -26.07 -12.93 -1.01
N SER A 66 -25.59 -12.82 -2.26
CA SER A 66 -24.94 -13.92 -2.98
C SER A 66 -23.46 -14.11 -2.61
N VAL A 67 -22.87 -13.15 -1.89
CA VAL A 67 -21.44 -13.10 -1.57
C VAL A 67 -21.25 -13.25 -0.07
N GLY A 68 -20.50 -14.26 0.34
CA GLY A 68 -20.17 -14.47 1.75
C GLY A 68 -18.99 -13.61 2.18
N GLN A 69 -17.95 -13.55 1.35
CA GLN A 69 -16.71 -12.84 1.70
C GLN A 69 -15.91 -12.42 0.46
N ILE A 70 -15.32 -11.23 0.53
CA ILE A 70 -14.35 -10.72 -0.43
C ILE A 70 -13.09 -10.33 0.35
N ARG A 71 -11.95 -10.92 -0.03
CA ARG A 71 -10.63 -10.61 0.53
C ARG A 71 -9.81 -9.90 -0.54
N ILE A 72 -9.19 -8.77 -0.22
CA ILE A 72 -8.47 -7.95 -1.20
C ILE A 72 -7.05 -7.66 -0.71
N GLY A 73 -6.06 -8.13 -1.45
CA GLY A 73 -4.71 -7.58 -1.46
C GLY A 73 -4.59 -6.49 -2.53
N THR A 74 -3.90 -5.40 -2.22
CA THR A 74 -3.74 -4.32 -3.21
C THR A 74 -2.40 -3.60 -3.10
N THR A 75 -1.83 -3.25 -4.25
CA THR A 75 -0.61 -2.43 -4.32
C THR A 75 -0.91 -0.92 -4.39
N VAL A 76 -2.16 -0.48 -4.25
CA VAL A 76 -2.56 0.94 -4.34
C VAL A 76 -1.74 1.83 -3.41
N ALA A 77 -1.58 1.43 -2.14
CA ALA A 77 -0.79 2.19 -1.16
C ALA A 77 0.69 2.29 -1.57
N THR A 78 1.29 1.15 -1.94
CA THR A 78 2.69 1.09 -2.35
C THR A 78 2.95 1.94 -3.60
N ASN A 79 2.09 1.84 -4.62
CA ASN A 79 2.21 2.62 -5.85
C ASN A 79 2.02 4.12 -5.60
N ALA A 80 1.02 4.50 -4.80
CA ALA A 80 0.82 5.91 -4.43
C ALA A 80 2.03 6.49 -3.69
N LEU A 81 2.71 5.68 -2.85
CA LEU A 81 3.94 6.09 -2.18
C LEU A 81 5.12 6.24 -3.16
N LEU A 82 5.31 5.26 -4.06
CA LEU A 82 6.40 5.27 -5.05
C LEU A 82 6.25 6.42 -6.06
N GLU A 83 5.03 6.63 -6.56
CA GLU A 83 4.71 7.68 -7.55
C GLU A 83 4.50 9.06 -6.93
N ARG A 84 4.57 9.17 -5.60
CA ARG A 84 4.31 10.41 -4.84
C ARG A 84 2.92 11.01 -5.17
N LYS A 85 1.91 10.13 -5.25
CA LYS A 85 0.50 10.46 -5.51
C LYS A 85 -0.39 10.23 -4.28
N GLY A 86 0.05 10.67 -3.10
CA GLY A 86 -0.77 10.73 -1.89
C GLY A 86 -1.43 12.07 -1.66
N ALA A 87 -2.07 12.22 -0.50
CA ALA A 87 -2.70 13.47 -0.11
C ALA A 87 -1.66 14.55 0.21
N ARG A 88 -2.03 15.82 0.04
CA ARG A 88 -1.27 16.95 0.58
C ARG A 88 -1.39 16.91 2.10
N VAL A 89 -0.26 16.91 2.81
CA VAL A 89 -0.21 16.71 4.27
C VAL A 89 0.41 17.92 4.97
N LEU A 90 -0.25 18.37 6.04
CA LEU A 90 0.34 19.24 7.06
C LEU A 90 1.02 18.38 8.13
N LEU A 91 2.22 18.75 8.56
CA LEU A 91 2.83 18.27 9.80
C LEU A 91 2.63 19.32 10.90
N LEU A 92 1.89 18.98 11.95
CA LEU A 92 1.81 19.79 13.17
C LEU A 92 2.78 19.22 14.21
N THR A 93 3.69 20.06 14.72
CA THR A 93 4.72 19.62 15.68
C THR A 93 5.00 20.65 16.79
N THR A 94 5.79 20.24 17.78
CA THR A 94 6.30 21.13 18.84
C THR A 94 7.35 22.11 18.29
N PRO A 95 7.44 23.36 18.79
CA PRO A 95 8.46 24.32 18.40
C PRO A 95 9.90 23.80 18.55
N GLY A 96 10.73 24.13 17.56
CA GLY A 96 12.11 23.66 17.43
C GLY A 96 12.25 22.27 16.79
N PHE A 97 11.18 21.69 16.25
CA PHE A 97 11.16 20.35 15.65
C PHE A 97 10.63 20.36 14.20
N ALA A 98 10.46 21.52 13.57
CA ALA A 98 10.00 21.63 12.18
C ALA A 98 10.77 20.73 11.21
N ASP A 99 12.10 20.73 11.34
CA ASP A 99 13.00 20.02 10.42
C ASP A 99 13.39 18.62 10.92
N ALA A 100 12.84 18.17 12.06
CA ALA A 100 13.31 16.96 12.73
C ALA A 100 13.19 15.69 11.86
N LEU A 101 12.13 15.58 11.05
CA LEU A 101 11.92 14.45 10.15
C LEU A 101 12.84 14.50 8.92
N GLU A 102 13.10 15.72 8.42
CA GLU A 102 14.02 15.94 7.29
C GLU A 102 15.49 15.69 7.69
N ILE A 103 15.88 16.10 8.90
CA ILE A 103 17.20 15.79 9.50
C ILE A 103 17.32 14.27 9.73
N GLY A 104 16.24 13.65 10.22
CA GLY A 104 16.18 12.23 10.53
C GLY A 104 17.24 11.83 11.56
N TYR A 105 18.03 10.79 11.25
CA TYR A 105 19.10 10.29 12.12
C TYR A 105 20.51 10.69 11.66
N GLN A 106 20.63 11.53 10.62
CA GLN A 106 21.92 11.90 10.01
C GLN A 106 22.76 10.71 9.52
N ALA A 107 22.13 9.54 9.33
CA ALA A 107 22.80 8.37 8.78
C ALA A 107 23.23 8.65 7.34
N ARG A 108 24.41 8.16 6.94
CA ARG A 108 24.92 8.24 5.57
C ARG A 108 25.00 6.85 4.96
N PRO A 109 23.93 6.36 4.28
CA PRO A 109 23.92 5.00 3.70
C PRO A 109 25.05 4.82 2.68
N LYS A 110 25.35 5.86 1.91
CA LYS A 110 26.47 5.92 0.96
C LYS A 110 27.54 6.87 1.52
N ILE A 111 28.35 6.38 2.46
CA ILE A 111 29.36 7.20 3.17
C ILE A 111 30.33 7.94 2.25
N PHE A 112 30.57 7.44 1.03
CA PHE A 112 31.46 8.05 0.03
C PHE A 112 30.76 8.90 -1.03
N ALA A 113 29.42 9.00 -1.01
CA ALA A 113 28.73 9.87 -1.95
C ALA A 113 29.10 11.33 -1.67
N LEU A 114 29.61 12.04 -2.69
CA LEU A 114 29.96 13.47 -2.56
C LEU A 114 28.71 14.35 -2.68
N ASN A 115 27.74 13.96 -3.51
CA ASN A 115 26.44 14.59 -3.61
C ASN A 115 25.41 13.75 -2.82
N ILE A 116 24.89 14.29 -1.70
CA ILE A 116 23.86 13.62 -0.90
C ILE A 116 22.49 14.10 -1.37
N GLU A 117 21.74 13.20 -1.99
CA GLU A 117 20.34 13.43 -2.33
C GLU A 117 19.47 12.95 -1.17
N LYS A 118 18.80 13.89 -0.48
CA LYS A 118 17.82 13.55 0.54
C LYS A 118 16.51 13.11 -0.13
N PRO A 119 15.81 12.10 0.41
CA PRO A 119 14.46 11.78 -0.03
C PRO A 119 13.53 13.00 0.14
N ALA A 120 12.62 13.20 -0.82
CA ALA A 120 11.58 14.21 -0.68
C ALA A 120 10.65 13.86 0.50
N MET A 121 10.28 14.88 1.28
CA MET A 121 9.33 14.73 2.38
C MET A 121 7.92 14.47 1.84
N LEU A 122 7.11 13.73 2.62
CA LEU A 122 5.72 13.44 2.27
C LEU A 122 4.73 14.51 2.75
N TYR A 123 5.16 15.37 3.69
CA TYR A 123 4.39 16.55 4.07
C TYR A 123 4.78 17.75 3.19
N GLU A 124 3.82 18.63 2.96
CA GLU A 124 3.99 19.83 2.14
C GLU A 124 4.21 21.08 3.00
N ARG A 125 3.62 21.10 4.19
CA ARG A 125 3.68 22.21 5.15
C ARG A 125 4.03 21.69 6.53
N VAL A 126 4.71 22.52 7.31
CA VAL A 126 4.97 22.28 8.74
C VAL A 126 4.46 23.49 9.52
N ALA A 127 3.74 23.21 10.61
CA ALA A 127 3.34 24.21 11.58
C ALA A 127 3.83 23.81 12.97
N GLU A 128 4.50 24.74 13.64
CA GLU A 128 4.95 24.56 15.01
C GLU A 128 3.97 25.24 15.98
N VAL A 129 3.46 24.48 16.94
CA VAL A 129 2.49 24.99 17.92
C VAL A 129 2.94 24.67 19.32
N ALA A 130 2.96 25.71 20.17
CA ALA A 130 3.40 25.59 21.56
C ALA A 130 2.64 24.46 22.27
N GLY A 131 3.38 23.66 23.04
CA GLY A 131 2.87 22.45 23.67
C GLY A 131 4.03 21.49 23.92
N ARG A 132 4.39 21.30 25.19
CA ARG A 132 5.53 20.48 25.61
C ARG A 132 5.21 19.70 26.87
N VAL A 133 5.37 18.38 26.80
CA VAL A 133 5.35 17.49 27.95
C VAL A 133 6.76 16.92 28.13
N ARG A 134 7.22 16.81 29.36
CA ARG A 134 8.51 16.23 29.72
C ARG A 134 8.44 14.70 29.73
N ALA A 135 9.60 14.04 29.80
CA ALA A 135 9.68 12.58 29.81
C ALA A 135 9.04 11.93 31.06
N ASP A 136 8.87 12.69 32.15
CA ASP A 136 8.20 12.29 33.38
C ASP A 136 6.69 12.59 33.40
N GLY A 137 6.17 13.21 32.34
CA GLY A 137 4.75 13.58 32.20
C GLY A 137 4.41 14.98 32.71
N ALA A 138 5.37 15.72 33.27
CA ALA A 138 5.12 17.11 33.66
C ALA A 138 4.87 17.98 32.42
N VAL A 139 3.79 18.76 32.42
CA VAL A 139 3.49 19.75 31.38
C VAL A 139 4.44 20.93 31.56
N GLU A 140 5.36 21.10 30.63
CA GLU A 140 6.31 22.21 30.61
C GLU A 140 5.72 23.45 29.93
N CYS A 141 4.92 23.23 28.90
CA CYS A 141 4.21 24.28 28.18
C CYS A 141 2.86 23.71 27.74
N SER A 142 1.77 24.35 28.14
CA SER A 142 0.42 23.95 27.70
C SER A 142 0.29 24.08 26.18
N LEU A 143 -0.59 23.25 25.59
CA LEU A 143 -0.94 23.39 24.17
C LEU A 143 -1.55 24.77 23.90
N ASP A 144 -0.99 25.50 22.92
CA ASP A 144 -1.60 26.71 22.38
C ASP A 144 -2.72 26.33 21.39
N GLU A 145 -3.93 26.17 21.92
CA GLU A 145 -5.11 25.81 21.13
C GLU A 145 -5.49 26.88 20.10
N THR A 146 -5.24 28.15 20.40
CA THR A 146 -5.54 29.26 19.48
C THR A 146 -4.57 29.22 18.30
N GLY A 147 -3.28 29.04 18.57
CA GLY A 147 -2.26 28.81 17.55
C GLY A 147 -2.51 27.56 16.73
N ALA A 148 -2.91 26.45 17.37
CA ALA A 148 -3.32 25.22 16.68
C ALA A 148 -4.45 25.48 15.69
N ARG A 149 -5.53 26.13 16.13
CA ARG A 149 -6.67 26.44 15.26
C ARG A 149 -6.28 27.33 14.10
N ALA A 150 -5.48 28.38 14.34
CA ALA A 150 -5.00 29.26 13.29
C ALA A 150 -4.14 28.53 12.25
N ALA A 151 -3.21 27.67 12.70
CA ALA A 151 -2.37 26.86 11.84
C ALA A 151 -3.18 25.87 10.98
N PHE A 152 -4.16 25.20 11.59
CA PHE A 152 -5.08 24.32 10.86
C PHE A 152 -5.92 25.09 9.85
N GLN A 153 -6.48 26.24 10.22
CA GLN A 153 -7.30 27.05 9.31
C GLN A 153 -6.48 27.51 8.10
N ALA A 154 -5.26 28.02 8.31
CA ALA A 154 -4.39 28.43 7.21
C ALA A 154 -4.10 27.29 6.23
N ALA A 155 -3.74 26.11 6.73
CA ALA A 155 -3.54 24.94 5.88
C ALA A 155 -4.82 24.48 5.16
N TYR A 156 -5.96 24.56 5.86
CA TYR A 156 -7.26 24.23 5.28
C TYR A 156 -7.64 25.19 4.14
N ASP A 157 -7.39 26.48 4.29
CA ASP A 157 -7.65 27.49 3.27
C ASP A 157 -6.75 27.30 2.04
N GLU A 158 -5.54 26.76 2.21
CA GLU A 158 -4.64 26.33 1.12
C GLU A 158 -5.05 25.01 0.45
N GLY A 159 -6.14 24.38 0.89
CA GLY A 159 -6.66 23.13 0.31
C GLY A 159 -6.06 21.85 0.90
N ILE A 160 -5.29 21.93 1.99
CA ILE A 160 -4.79 20.73 2.70
C ILE A 160 -5.92 20.15 3.55
N ARG A 161 -6.13 18.83 3.47
CA ARG A 161 -7.20 18.11 4.19
C ARG A 161 -6.70 16.95 5.05
N ALA A 162 -5.41 16.66 4.98
CA ALA A 162 -4.74 15.63 5.77
C ALA A 162 -3.69 16.25 6.69
N VAL A 163 -3.60 15.76 7.92
CA VAL A 163 -2.62 16.22 8.90
C VAL A 163 -2.01 15.06 9.67
N ALA A 164 -0.69 15.12 9.86
CA ALA A 164 0.04 14.32 10.83
C ALA A 164 0.36 15.19 12.05
N ILE A 165 0.03 14.71 13.24
CA ILE A 165 0.24 15.45 14.49
C ILE A 165 1.31 14.72 15.30
N LEU A 166 2.41 15.41 15.61
CA LEU A 166 3.58 14.83 16.26
C LEU A 166 4.09 15.74 17.38
N PHE A 167 3.78 15.39 18.62
CA PHE A 167 4.33 16.08 19.79
C PHE A 167 5.37 15.23 20.51
N MET A 168 6.31 15.89 21.18
CA MET A 168 7.28 15.22 22.04
C MET A 168 6.57 14.46 23.18
N HIS A 169 7.04 13.25 23.46
CA HIS A 169 6.52 12.35 24.49
C HIS A 169 5.04 11.94 24.39
N ALA A 170 4.35 12.25 23.29
CA ALA A 170 2.94 11.90 23.09
C ALA A 170 2.65 10.39 23.09
N TYR A 171 3.65 9.54 22.84
CA TYR A 171 3.53 8.08 22.97
C TYR A 171 3.14 7.63 24.38
N ALA A 172 3.45 8.43 25.41
CA ALA A 172 3.11 8.16 26.81
C ALA A 172 2.08 9.18 27.35
N TYR A 173 2.14 10.42 26.89
CA TYR A 173 1.30 11.53 27.38
C TYR A 173 0.54 12.19 26.21
N PRO A 174 -0.55 11.57 25.73
CA PRO A 174 -1.14 11.91 24.43
C PRO A 174 -2.04 13.16 24.44
N GLU A 175 -2.24 13.82 25.58
CA GLU A 175 -3.31 14.84 25.72
C GLU A 175 -3.19 16.00 24.73
N HIS A 176 -1.98 16.50 24.48
CA HIS A 176 -1.79 17.57 23.50
C HIS A 176 -2.12 17.11 22.08
N GLU A 177 -1.76 15.89 21.70
CA GLU A 177 -2.12 15.35 20.39
C GLU A 177 -3.62 15.09 20.27
N ARG A 178 -4.26 14.57 21.33
CA ARG A 178 -5.72 14.36 21.36
C ARG A 178 -6.46 15.68 21.19
N ARG A 179 -6.03 16.73 21.89
CA ARG A 179 -6.67 18.03 21.79
C ARG A 179 -6.43 18.68 20.43
N ALA A 180 -5.19 18.63 19.91
CA ALA A 180 -4.89 19.12 18.57
C ALA A 180 -5.70 18.37 17.49
N ALA A 181 -5.86 17.04 17.61
CA ALA A 181 -6.69 16.25 16.72
C ALA A 181 -8.17 16.66 16.77
N ALA A 182 -8.71 16.95 17.96
CA ALA A 182 -10.07 17.47 18.10
C ALA A 182 -10.24 18.82 17.38
N ILE A 183 -9.30 19.76 17.56
CA ILE A 183 -9.34 21.06 16.88
C ILE A 183 -9.23 20.88 15.35
N ALA A 184 -8.38 19.98 14.86
CA ALA A 184 -8.29 19.69 13.43
C ALA A 184 -9.62 19.16 12.86
N ARG A 185 -10.34 18.31 13.60
CA ARG A 185 -11.69 17.84 13.23
C ARG A 185 -12.68 19.00 13.17
N GLU A 186 -12.65 19.89 14.16
CA GLU A 186 -13.52 21.07 14.22
C GLU A 186 -13.30 22.03 13.04
N VAL A 187 -12.06 22.17 12.55
CA VAL A 187 -11.72 22.97 11.36
C VAL A 187 -12.17 22.29 10.05
N GLY A 188 -12.27 20.96 10.03
CA GLY A 188 -12.78 20.19 8.89
C GLY A 188 -11.75 19.28 8.22
N PHE A 189 -10.61 18.99 8.86
CA PHE A 189 -9.66 17.99 8.33
C PHE A 189 -10.34 16.62 8.23
N THR A 190 -10.27 16.01 7.05
CA THR A 190 -10.91 14.71 6.77
C THR A 190 -9.99 13.53 7.04
N GLN A 191 -8.68 13.76 7.17
CA GLN A 191 -7.68 12.79 7.60
C GLN A 191 -6.81 13.39 8.70
N ILE A 192 -6.77 12.72 9.85
CA ILE A 192 -5.97 13.13 11.00
C ILE A 192 -5.25 11.90 11.51
N SER A 193 -3.92 11.94 11.49
CA SER A 193 -3.06 10.87 11.94
C SER A 193 -2.26 11.38 13.14
N ALA A 194 -2.77 11.13 14.35
CA ALA A 194 -2.07 11.47 15.58
C ALA A 194 -0.99 10.42 15.88
N SER A 195 0.23 10.86 16.13
CA SER A 195 1.38 9.96 16.21
C SER A 195 1.27 8.92 17.33
N HIS A 196 0.60 9.25 18.43
CA HIS A 196 0.32 8.31 19.52
C HIS A 196 -0.68 7.20 19.13
N GLU A 197 -1.61 7.44 18.21
CA GLU A 197 -2.55 6.42 17.72
C GLU A 197 -1.90 5.55 16.62
N VAL A 198 -1.09 6.21 15.78
CA VAL A 198 -0.49 5.59 14.59
C VAL A 198 0.80 4.82 14.92
N SER A 199 1.59 5.25 15.90
CA SER A 199 2.80 4.54 16.32
C SER A 199 3.15 4.95 17.76
N PRO A 200 2.53 4.35 18.80
CA PRO A 200 2.74 4.67 20.21
C PRO A 200 4.13 4.23 20.73
N LEU A 201 5.19 4.68 20.07
CA LEU A 201 6.57 4.29 20.36
C LEU A 201 7.44 5.51 20.61
N ILE A 202 8.41 5.36 21.50
CA ILE A 202 9.23 6.47 22.05
C ILE A 202 9.97 7.30 21.00
N LYS A 203 10.45 6.67 19.91
CA LYS A 203 11.35 7.28 18.93
C LYS A 203 10.62 8.34 18.07
N PHE A 204 11.02 9.61 18.23
CA PHE A 204 10.36 10.77 17.60
C PHE A 204 10.34 10.70 16.07
N VAL A 205 11.50 10.52 15.43
CA VAL A 205 11.62 10.53 13.96
C VAL A 205 10.80 9.40 13.32
N SER A 206 11.00 8.15 13.74
CA SER A 206 10.28 7.02 13.15
C SER A 206 8.78 7.05 13.44
N ARG A 207 8.37 7.53 14.63
CA ARG A 207 6.96 7.73 14.97
C ARG A 207 6.34 8.80 14.07
N GLY A 208 7.06 9.90 13.87
CA GLY A 208 6.66 10.99 12.97
C GLY A 208 6.53 10.54 11.52
N ASP A 209 7.54 9.87 10.97
CA ASP A 209 7.50 9.35 9.60
C ASP A 209 6.31 8.40 9.40
N THR A 210 6.04 7.53 10.37
CA THR A 210 4.88 6.61 10.31
C THR A 210 3.55 7.38 10.34
N ALA A 211 3.42 8.41 11.18
CA ALA A 211 2.23 9.27 11.22
C ALA A 211 2.02 10.04 9.91
N VAL A 212 3.10 10.54 9.31
CA VAL A 212 3.07 11.23 8.02
C VAL A 212 2.66 10.29 6.90
N VAL A 213 3.23 9.07 6.83
CA VAL A 213 2.85 8.08 5.81
C VAL A 213 1.38 7.71 5.94
N ASP A 214 0.90 7.52 7.16
CA ASP A 214 -0.50 7.22 7.41
C ASP A 214 -1.43 8.35 6.94
N ALA A 215 -1.11 9.61 7.25
CA ALA A 215 -1.86 10.78 6.79
C ALA A 215 -1.84 10.91 5.26
N TYR A 216 -0.70 10.57 4.65
CA TYR A 216 -0.47 10.68 3.21
C TYR A 216 -1.27 9.63 2.41
N LEU A 217 -1.31 8.38 2.88
CA LEU A 217 -1.86 7.24 2.15
C LEU A 217 -3.32 6.89 2.51
N SER A 218 -3.75 7.13 3.75
CA SER A 218 -5.11 6.76 4.18
C SER A 218 -6.23 7.39 3.34
N PRO A 219 -6.15 8.65 2.85
CA PRO A 219 -7.16 9.20 1.95
C PRO A 219 -7.28 8.45 0.63
N VAL A 220 -6.14 8.04 0.05
CA VAL A 220 -6.10 7.27 -1.20
C VAL A 220 -6.79 5.93 -1.02
N LEU A 221 -6.50 5.24 0.10
CA LEU A 221 -7.11 3.95 0.41
C LEU A 221 -8.60 4.08 0.68
N ARG A 222 -9.04 5.08 1.45
CA ARG A 222 -10.47 5.32 1.67
C ARG A 222 -11.21 5.57 0.35
N GLY A 223 -10.62 6.31 -0.58
CA GLY A 223 -11.19 6.49 -1.92
C GLY A 223 -11.36 5.17 -2.68
N TYR A 224 -10.33 4.31 -2.65
CA TYR A 224 -10.39 2.98 -3.25
C TYR A 224 -11.46 2.09 -2.61
N VAL A 225 -11.45 2.00 -1.28
CA VAL A 225 -12.41 1.21 -0.49
C VAL A 225 -13.83 1.69 -0.73
N ALA A 226 -14.08 3.00 -0.68
CA ALA A 226 -15.41 3.57 -0.92
C ALA A 226 -15.90 3.32 -2.35
N GLY A 227 -15.01 3.41 -3.35
CA GLY A 227 -15.34 3.07 -4.74
C GLY A 227 -15.74 1.61 -4.88
N PHE A 228 -15.03 0.71 -4.20
CA PHE A 228 -15.34 -0.72 -4.20
C PHE A 228 -16.63 -1.04 -3.44
N GLN A 229 -16.86 -0.40 -2.28
CA GLN A 229 -18.10 -0.53 -1.53
C GLN A 229 -19.31 -0.07 -2.34
N ARG A 230 -19.23 1.06 -3.06
CA ARG A 230 -20.31 1.50 -3.97
C ARG A 230 -20.63 0.50 -5.09
N ALA A 231 -19.67 -0.34 -5.48
CA ALA A 231 -19.92 -1.40 -6.45
C ALA A 231 -20.65 -2.62 -5.84
N LEU A 232 -20.60 -2.78 -4.51
CA LEU A 232 -21.16 -3.90 -3.75
C LEU A 232 -22.46 -3.58 -3.01
N LEU A 233 -22.60 -2.35 -2.52
CA LEU A 233 -23.71 -1.91 -1.68
C LEU A 233 -24.79 -1.27 -2.57
N ASP A 234 -26.00 -1.82 -2.51
CA ASP A 234 -27.21 -1.03 -2.78
C ASP A 234 -27.49 -0.20 -1.50
N GLU A 235 -27.93 1.05 -1.63
CA GLU A 235 -28.00 2.01 -0.50
C GLU A 235 -28.92 1.57 0.66
N ASP A 236 -29.77 0.56 0.44
CA ASP A 236 -30.83 0.12 1.36
C ASP A 236 -30.56 -1.23 2.07
N ASP A 237 -29.41 -1.90 1.84
CA ASP A 237 -29.19 -3.26 2.36
C ASP A 237 -28.08 -3.31 3.43
N ASP A 238 -28.43 -3.82 4.60
CA ASP A 238 -27.53 -4.06 5.74
C ASP A 238 -26.64 -5.27 5.40
N THR A 239 -25.64 -5.04 4.54
CA THR A 239 -24.96 -6.11 3.82
C THR A 239 -24.25 -7.16 4.71
N GLU A 240 -24.59 -8.44 4.48
CA GLU A 240 -23.93 -9.59 5.11
C GLU A 240 -22.55 -9.93 4.53
N ALA A 241 -22.16 -9.34 3.40
CA ALA A 241 -20.93 -9.67 2.69
C ALA A 241 -19.70 -9.11 3.43
N GLN A 242 -18.80 -9.98 3.89
CA GLN A 242 -17.60 -9.55 4.59
C GLN A 242 -16.55 -9.03 3.61
N LEU A 243 -16.31 -7.72 3.62
CA LEU A 243 -15.22 -7.10 2.88
C LEU A 243 -13.96 -6.97 3.77
N LEU A 244 -12.90 -7.69 3.41
CA LEU A 244 -11.65 -7.76 4.15
C LEU A 244 -10.45 -7.35 3.28
N PHE A 245 -9.51 -6.65 3.88
CA PHE A 245 -8.28 -6.18 3.23
C PHE A 245 -7.05 -6.82 3.87
N MET A 246 -6.12 -7.27 3.02
CA MET A 246 -4.82 -7.77 3.44
C MET A 246 -3.97 -6.62 3.99
N GLN A 247 -3.31 -6.86 5.12
CA GLN A 247 -2.39 -5.93 5.74
C GLN A 247 -0.93 -6.35 5.50
N SER A 248 0.01 -5.42 5.66
CA SER A 248 1.46 -5.67 5.63
C SER A 248 1.92 -6.75 6.61
N SER A 249 1.14 -7.00 7.67
CA SER A 249 1.39 -8.03 8.67
C SER A 249 1.07 -9.45 8.19
N GLY A 250 0.41 -9.60 7.04
CA GLY A 250 -0.17 -10.86 6.54
C GLY A 250 -1.56 -11.17 7.10
N GLY A 251 -2.11 -10.31 7.96
CA GLY A 251 -3.48 -10.43 8.49
C GLY A 251 -4.54 -9.79 7.59
N LEU A 252 -5.80 -10.13 7.82
CA LEU A 252 -6.96 -9.49 7.20
C LEU A 252 -7.63 -8.53 8.19
N THR A 253 -8.11 -7.39 7.69
CA THR A 253 -8.84 -6.38 8.46
C THR A 253 -10.09 -5.90 7.73
N ALA A 254 -11.07 -5.39 8.46
CA ALA A 254 -12.23 -4.72 7.87
C ALA A 254 -11.83 -3.39 7.22
N ALA A 255 -12.71 -2.91 6.32
CA ALA A 255 -12.55 -1.69 5.52
C ALA A 255 -12.24 -0.43 6.35
N ASP A 256 -12.92 -0.27 7.49
CA ASP A 256 -12.83 0.86 8.41
C ASP A 256 -11.48 0.92 9.16
N ALA A 257 -10.90 -0.24 9.45
CA ALA A 257 -9.60 -0.39 10.11
C ALA A 257 -8.41 -0.50 9.12
N PHE A 258 -8.66 -0.32 7.81
CA PHE A 258 -7.62 -0.38 6.79
C PHE A 258 -6.96 0.99 6.57
N HIS A 259 -5.87 1.23 7.30
CA HIS A 259 -5.14 2.50 7.29
C HIS A 259 -3.84 2.45 6.47
N GLY A 260 -3.37 3.63 6.04
CA GLY A 260 -2.18 3.83 5.22
C GLY A 260 -0.93 3.11 5.71
N ARG A 261 -0.64 3.18 7.02
CA ARG A 261 0.52 2.52 7.63
C ARG A 261 0.55 0.99 7.48
N ASN A 262 -0.62 0.36 7.29
CA ASN A 262 -0.80 -1.10 7.30
C ASN A 262 -1.05 -1.67 5.89
N ALA A 263 -1.08 -0.83 4.86
CA ALA A 263 -1.44 -1.24 3.49
C ALA A 263 -0.22 -1.43 2.57
N ILE A 264 0.94 -0.91 2.97
CA ILE A 264 2.17 -0.94 2.18
C ILE A 264 2.68 -2.38 2.11
N LEU A 265 2.98 -2.89 0.92
CA LEU A 265 3.42 -4.29 0.70
C LEU A 265 2.42 -5.35 1.21
N SER A 266 1.11 -5.05 1.23
CA SER A 266 0.09 -6.05 1.61
C SER A 266 -0.04 -7.23 0.64
N GLY A 267 0.14 -7.00 -0.66
CA GLY A 267 0.12 -8.06 -1.69
C GLY A 267 1.18 -9.15 -1.43
N PRO A 268 2.48 -8.79 -1.38
CA PRO A 268 3.55 -9.74 -1.07
C PRO A 268 3.34 -10.48 0.26
N ALA A 269 2.82 -9.81 1.30
CA ALA A 269 2.50 -10.47 2.57
C ALA A 269 1.46 -11.59 2.39
N GLY A 270 0.43 -11.37 1.56
CA GLY A 270 -0.54 -12.39 1.18
C GLY A 270 0.09 -13.57 0.42
N GLY A 271 1.03 -13.29 -0.49
CA GLY A 271 1.80 -14.30 -1.20
C GLY A 271 2.63 -15.18 -0.27
N VAL A 272 3.29 -14.58 0.74
CA VAL A 272 4.04 -15.34 1.77
C VAL A 272 3.11 -16.23 2.59
N VAL A 273 1.98 -15.70 3.06
CA VAL A 273 0.99 -16.51 3.80
C VAL A 273 0.48 -17.66 2.94
N GLY A 274 0.12 -17.40 1.68
CA GLY A 274 -0.32 -18.43 0.75
C GLY A 274 0.75 -19.50 0.52
N ALA A 275 2.01 -19.11 0.32
CA ALA A 275 3.12 -20.04 0.12
C ALA A 275 3.34 -20.92 1.37
N VAL A 276 3.34 -20.32 2.56
CA VAL A 276 3.52 -21.03 3.83
C VAL A 276 2.40 -22.02 4.09
N GLU A 277 1.13 -21.61 3.97
CA GLU A 277 0.00 -22.51 4.21
C GLU A 277 -0.08 -23.61 3.15
N THR A 278 0.28 -23.34 1.90
CA THR A 278 0.41 -24.37 0.84
C THR A 278 1.53 -25.37 1.16
N ALA A 279 2.69 -24.87 1.59
CA ALA A 279 3.82 -25.71 1.95
C ALA A 279 3.53 -26.64 3.14
N LYS A 280 2.84 -26.13 4.17
CA LYS A 280 2.38 -26.92 5.31
C LYS A 280 1.45 -28.06 4.91
N ILE A 281 0.52 -27.82 3.99
CA ILE A 281 -0.35 -28.88 3.43
C ILE A 281 0.48 -29.97 2.77
N ALA A 282 1.56 -29.60 2.08
CA ALA A 282 2.50 -30.53 1.47
C ALA A 282 3.52 -31.15 2.46
N GLY A 283 3.45 -30.81 3.75
CA GLY A 283 4.34 -31.33 4.80
C GLY A 283 5.70 -30.63 4.90
N PHE A 284 5.86 -29.45 4.29
CA PHE A 284 7.08 -28.64 4.38
C PHE A 284 6.91 -27.52 5.41
N GLU A 285 7.80 -27.47 6.39
CA GLU A 285 7.79 -26.45 7.46
C GLU A 285 8.85 -25.36 7.26
N LYS A 286 9.70 -25.50 6.24
CA LYS A 286 10.76 -24.54 5.88
C LYS A 286 10.74 -24.29 4.39
N ILE A 287 10.60 -23.03 3.98
CA ILE A 287 10.53 -22.66 2.57
C ILE A 287 11.26 -21.35 2.28
N ILE A 288 11.68 -21.21 1.02
CA ILE A 288 11.99 -19.93 0.41
C ILE A 288 10.89 -19.67 -0.62
N ALA A 289 10.08 -18.64 -0.39
CA ALA A 289 9.12 -18.16 -1.37
C ALA A 289 9.82 -17.25 -2.37
N PHE A 290 9.52 -17.41 -3.65
CA PHE A 290 10.07 -16.63 -4.75
C PHE A 290 8.92 -16.26 -5.69
N ASP A 291 8.59 -14.99 -5.75
CA ASP A 291 7.56 -14.43 -6.63
C ASP A 291 8.17 -13.42 -7.59
N MET A 292 8.18 -13.73 -8.88
CA MET A 292 8.73 -12.85 -9.91
C MET A 292 7.61 -12.32 -10.81
N GLY A 293 7.38 -11.01 -10.73
CA GLY A 293 6.45 -10.31 -11.59
C GLY A 293 7.11 -9.69 -12.83
N GLY A 294 6.41 -8.72 -13.43
CA GLY A 294 6.92 -7.95 -14.57
C GLY A 294 8.00 -6.93 -14.20
N THR A 295 8.04 -6.44 -12.96
CA THR A 295 8.92 -5.31 -12.59
C THR A 295 9.89 -5.66 -11.47
N SER A 296 9.47 -6.53 -10.56
CA SER A 296 10.22 -6.90 -9.36
C SER A 296 10.13 -8.39 -9.08
N THR A 297 11.04 -8.84 -8.23
CA THR A 297 11.04 -10.17 -7.63
C THR A 297 11.00 -10.01 -6.12
N ASP A 298 10.04 -10.66 -5.48
CA ASP A 298 9.85 -10.67 -4.03
C ASP A 298 10.25 -12.04 -3.48
N VAL A 299 11.16 -12.05 -2.50
CA VAL A 299 11.67 -13.26 -1.86
C VAL A 299 11.36 -13.23 -0.38
N ALA A 300 10.87 -14.34 0.16
CA ALA A 300 10.65 -14.50 1.60
C ALA A 300 11.20 -15.82 2.12
N HIS A 301 11.61 -15.83 3.38
CA HIS A 301 12.10 -17.00 4.08
C HIS A 301 11.14 -17.35 5.21
N TYR A 302 10.84 -18.63 5.36
CA TYR A 302 10.03 -19.18 6.45
C TYR A 302 10.75 -20.37 7.05
N ASP A 303 11.00 -20.31 8.36
CA ASP A 303 11.64 -21.37 9.15
C ASP A 303 10.81 -21.64 10.41
N GLY A 304 9.60 -22.17 10.24
CA GLY A 304 8.66 -22.44 11.33
C GLY A 304 7.86 -21.23 11.82
N GLU A 305 8.38 -20.00 11.67
CA GLU A 305 7.68 -18.77 12.03
C GLU A 305 7.71 -17.70 10.92
N TYR A 306 6.70 -16.83 10.91
CA TYR A 306 6.67 -15.69 10.00
C TYR A 306 7.70 -14.64 10.46
N GLU A 307 8.80 -14.51 9.72
CA GLU A 307 9.78 -13.46 9.96
C GLU A 307 9.14 -12.09 9.77
N ARG A 308 9.43 -11.15 10.69
CA ARG A 308 8.88 -9.80 10.67
C ARG A 308 9.98 -8.76 10.69
N SER A 309 9.79 -7.70 9.91
CA SER A 309 10.53 -6.45 10.06
C SER A 309 9.71 -5.45 10.86
N TRP A 310 10.33 -4.78 11.83
CA TRP A 310 9.70 -3.76 12.67
C TRP A 310 10.07 -2.34 12.25
N GLU A 311 11.16 -2.19 11.51
CA GLU A 311 11.63 -0.94 10.94
C GLU A 311 11.98 -1.20 9.48
N THR A 312 11.23 -0.58 8.58
CA THR A 312 11.38 -0.76 7.13
C THR A 312 11.51 0.60 6.48
N GLU A 313 12.35 0.70 5.46
CA GLU A 313 12.42 1.88 4.60
C GLU A 313 11.81 1.55 3.25
N VAL A 314 10.79 2.30 2.84
CA VAL A 314 10.15 2.17 1.53
C VAL A 314 10.20 3.54 0.84
N ALA A 315 10.79 3.59 -0.35
CA ALA A 315 10.94 4.84 -1.12
C ALA A 315 11.67 5.97 -0.35
N GLY A 316 12.62 5.63 0.52
CA GLY A 316 13.33 6.59 1.39
C GLY A 316 12.54 7.04 2.62
N VAL A 317 11.34 6.47 2.85
CA VAL A 317 10.48 6.80 3.98
C VAL A 317 10.52 5.68 5.00
N ARG A 318 10.79 6.06 6.26
CA ARG A 318 10.98 5.12 7.37
C ARG A 318 9.62 4.79 8.01
N LEU A 319 9.36 3.52 8.21
CA LEU A 319 8.10 3.00 8.73
C LEU A 319 8.35 2.10 9.92
N ARG A 320 7.53 2.25 10.96
CA ARG A 320 7.61 1.46 12.18
C ARG A 320 6.34 0.65 12.43
N THR A 321 5.98 -0.15 11.45
CA THR A 321 4.85 -1.09 11.49
C THR A 321 5.41 -2.51 11.35
N PRO A 322 4.93 -3.51 12.10
CA PRO A 322 5.27 -4.90 11.84
C PRO A 322 4.81 -5.34 10.46
N MET A 323 5.76 -5.76 9.63
CA MET A 323 5.52 -6.26 8.27
C MET A 323 6.14 -7.65 8.12
N VAL A 324 5.51 -8.50 7.31
CA VAL A 324 6.16 -9.76 6.87
C VAL A 324 7.47 -9.39 6.18
N ARG A 325 8.56 -10.07 6.54
CA ARG A 325 9.87 -9.78 5.99
C ARG A 325 9.95 -10.32 4.56
N VAL A 326 9.86 -9.40 3.61
CA VAL A 326 10.03 -9.66 2.17
C VAL A 326 11.24 -8.88 1.69
N HIS A 327 12.08 -9.52 0.88
CA HIS A 327 13.16 -8.87 0.18
C HIS A 327 12.81 -8.69 -1.29
N THR A 328 12.66 -7.45 -1.71
CA THR A 328 12.37 -7.09 -3.10
C THR A 328 13.65 -6.77 -3.87
N VAL A 329 13.79 -7.36 -5.05
CA VAL A 329 14.82 -7.05 -6.04
C VAL A 329 14.14 -6.40 -7.25
N ALA A 330 14.71 -5.30 -7.76
CA ALA A 330 14.23 -4.60 -8.96
C ALA A 330 14.62 -5.35 -10.25
N ALA A 331 14.16 -6.59 -10.36
CA ALA A 331 14.35 -7.46 -11.51
C ALA A 331 13.08 -8.28 -11.74
N GLY A 332 12.58 -8.32 -12.97
CA GLY A 332 11.39 -9.07 -13.36
C GLY A 332 11.35 -9.30 -14.87
N GLY A 333 10.22 -9.77 -15.38
CA GLY A 333 10.06 -10.06 -16.82
C GLY A 333 10.26 -8.84 -17.74
N GLY A 334 9.81 -7.66 -17.30
CA GLY A 334 9.92 -6.39 -18.01
C GLY A 334 11.26 -5.67 -17.82
N SER A 335 12.21 -6.23 -17.07
CA SER A 335 13.52 -5.61 -16.90
C SER A 335 14.23 -5.44 -18.25
N ILE A 336 14.63 -4.20 -18.55
CA ILE A 336 15.20 -3.83 -19.84
C ILE A 336 16.58 -4.45 -20.00
N LEU A 337 16.82 -5.07 -21.16
CA LEU A 337 18.11 -5.61 -21.54
C LEU A 337 18.90 -4.54 -22.30
N ALA A 338 20.05 -4.14 -21.76
CA ALA A 338 20.91 -3.12 -22.35
C ALA A 338 22.38 -3.53 -22.31
N PHE A 339 23.16 -3.14 -23.32
CA PHE A 339 24.61 -3.26 -23.33
C PHE A 339 25.23 -1.90 -23.01
N ASP A 340 26.05 -1.84 -21.94
CA ASP A 340 26.65 -0.59 -21.47
C ASP A 340 28.00 -0.24 -22.14
N GLY A 341 28.38 -1.00 -23.18
CA GLY A 341 29.71 -0.94 -23.80
C GLY A 341 30.67 -2.02 -23.29
N SER A 342 30.36 -2.70 -22.19
CA SER A 342 31.20 -3.75 -21.58
C SER A 342 30.48 -5.07 -21.35
N ARG A 343 29.24 -5.03 -20.83
CA ARG A 343 28.44 -6.22 -20.52
C ARG A 343 26.97 -5.98 -20.78
N LEU A 344 26.26 -7.07 -21.02
CA LEU A 344 24.80 -7.07 -21.01
C LEU A 344 24.29 -6.97 -19.57
N ARG A 345 23.31 -6.10 -19.35
CA ARG A 345 22.64 -5.89 -18.07
C ARG A 345 21.14 -6.07 -18.25
N ALA A 346 20.49 -6.58 -17.20
CA ALA A 346 19.04 -6.63 -17.08
C ALA A 346 18.60 -5.71 -15.95
N GLY A 347 17.80 -4.69 -16.26
CA GLY A 347 17.37 -3.68 -15.30
C GLY A 347 18.48 -2.68 -14.90
N PRO A 348 18.23 -1.83 -13.89
CA PRO A 348 17.06 -1.83 -13.00
C PRO A 348 15.79 -1.24 -13.65
N GLU A 349 15.90 -0.61 -14.81
CA GLU A 349 14.75 -0.06 -15.54
C GLU A 349 13.82 -1.18 -16.03
N SER A 350 12.50 -0.92 -16.03
CA SER A 350 11.47 -1.86 -16.45
C SER A 350 10.57 -1.23 -17.51
N ALA A 351 10.16 -2.03 -18.50
CA ALA A 351 9.18 -1.65 -19.51
C ALA A 351 7.72 -1.67 -18.99
N GLY A 352 7.49 -2.20 -17.78
CA GLY A 352 6.18 -2.30 -17.15
C GLY A 352 5.16 -3.08 -17.99
N ALA A 353 3.89 -2.67 -17.92
CA ALA A 353 2.80 -3.23 -18.71
C ALA A 353 2.57 -2.51 -20.05
N ARG A 354 2.86 -1.21 -20.08
CA ARG A 354 2.78 -0.33 -21.25
C ARG A 354 4.00 0.61 -21.26
N PRO A 355 4.79 0.67 -22.34
CA PRO A 355 4.61 -0.07 -23.60
C PRO A 355 4.85 -1.58 -23.47
N GLY A 356 5.42 -2.04 -22.35
CA GLY A 356 5.66 -3.45 -22.05
C GLY A 356 6.87 -4.03 -22.77
N PRO A 357 7.20 -5.32 -22.54
CA PRO A 357 8.12 -6.09 -23.38
C PRO A 357 7.84 -5.91 -24.88
N MET A 358 8.87 -6.02 -25.73
CA MET A 358 8.71 -5.88 -27.18
C MET A 358 7.71 -6.90 -27.75
N CYS A 359 7.67 -8.11 -27.20
CA CYS A 359 6.75 -9.19 -27.55
C CYS A 359 5.29 -8.88 -27.21
N TYR A 360 5.02 -7.82 -26.43
CA TYR A 360 3.68 -7.30 -26.19
C TYR A 360 3.19 -6.44 -27.36
N ARG A 361 4.06 -6.15 -28.35
CA ARG A 361 3.71 -5.39 -29.56
C ARG A 361 3.14 -3.99 -29.27
N GLY A 362 3.49 -3.43 -28.11
CA GLY A 362 3.16 -2.06 -27.69
C GLY A 362 4.23 -1.03 -28.06
N GLY A 363 5.25 -1.41 -28.83
CA GLY A 363 6.39 -0.55 -29.18
C GLY A 363 7.43 -0.40 -28.07
N GLY A 364 7.49 -1.35 -27.12
CA GLY A 364 8.42 -1.29 -26.00
C GLY A 364 9.82 -1.86 -26.28
N PRO A 365 10.76 -1.69 -25.34
CA PRO A 365 12.16 -2.09 -25.49
C PRO A 365 12.36 -3.61 -25.34
N LEU A 366 13.57 -4.09 -25.61
CA LEU A 366 13.97 -5.48 -25.35
C LEU A 366 14.06 -5.75 -23.84
N THR A 367 13.44 -6.83 -23.38
CA THR A 367 13.33 -7.20 -21.95
C THR A 367 13.62 -8.68 -21.68
N VAL A 368 13.65 -9.07 -20.39
CA VAL A 368 13.82 -10.47 -19.96
C VAL A 368 12.73 -11.39 -20.53
N THR A 369 11.48 -10.93 -20.61
CA THR A 369 10.36 -11.67 -21.22
C THR A 369 10.63 -11.95 -22.69
N ASP A 370 11.16 -10.97 -23.43
CA ASP A 370 11.53 -11.16 -24.85
C ASP A 370 12.60 -12.22 -25.02
N ALA A 371 13.63 -12.21 -24.18
CA ALA A 371 14.65 -13.24 -24.18
C ALA A 371 14.05 -14.62 -23.89
N ASN A 372 13.13 -14.74 -22.92
CA ASN A 372 12.45 -16.00 -22.58
C ASN A 372 11.57 -16.52 -23.72
N VAL A 373 10.94 -15.62 -24.50
CA VAL A 373 10.23 -15.99 -25.73
C VAL A 373 11.21 -16.52 -26.78
N LEU A 374 12.31 -15.79 -27.04
CA LEU A 374 13.31 -16.18 -28.04
C LEU A 374 13.97 -17.54 -27.75
N VAL A 375 14.20 -17.87 -26.48
CA VAL A 375 14.78 -19.16 -26.08
C VAL A 375 13.72 -20.26 -25.90
N GLY A 376 12.45 -19.99 -26.16
CA GLY A 376 11.36 -20.97 -26.09
C GLY A 376 10.95 -21.37 -24.66
N LYS A 377 11.32 -20.59 -23.63
CA LYS A 377 10.82 -20.79 -22.26
C LYS A 377 9.38 -20.32 -22.10
N ILE A 378 9.01 -19.26 -22.83
CA ILE A 378 7.64 -18.79 -22.94
C ILE A 378 7.12 -19.18 -24.32
N SER A 379 6.02 -19.90 -24.33
CA SER A 379 5.28 -20.26 -25.55
C SER A 379 4.36 -19.09 -25.95
N PRO A 380 4.57 -18.48 -27.13
CA PRO A 380 3.74 -17.36 -27.59
C PRO A 380 2.27 -17.73 -27.77
N GLU A 381 1.96 -18.96 -28.18
CA GLU A 381 0.57 -19.41 -28.40
C GLU A 381 -0.29 -19.43 -27.12
N HIS A 382 0.35 -19.52 -25.95
CA HIS A 382 -0.31 -19.49 -24.65
C HIS A 382 -0.22 -18.14 -23.95
N PHE A 383 0.41 -17.14 -24.57
CA PHE A 383 0.49 -15.80 -24.00
C PHE A 383 -0.86 -15.08 -24.09
N PRO A 384 -1.29 -14.30 -23.07
CA PRO A 384 -2.54 -13.57 -23.14
C PRO A 384 -2.59 -12.66 -24.38
N LYS A 385 -3.67 -12.74 -25.17
CA LYS A 385 -3.91 -11.93 -26.38
C LYS A 385 -4.23 -10.46 -26.07
N LEU A 386 -3.70 -9.92 -24.97
CA LEU A 386 -4.10 -8.64 -24.37
C LEU A 386 -3.27 -7.45 -24.90
N PHE A 387 -2.24 -7.68 -25.72
CA PHE A 387 -1.25 -6.65 -26.06
C PHE A 387 -0.99 -6.52 -27.58
N GLY A 388 -1.10 -5.28 -28.08
CA GLY A 388 -0.80 -4.88 -29.47
C GLY A 388 -1.86 -5.27 -30.51
N ALA A 389 -1.73 -4.74 -31.74
CA ALA A 389 -2.52 -5.19 -32.88
C ALA A 389 -1.96 -6.54 -33.39
N GLU A 390 -2.83 -7.34 -34.03
CA GLU A 390 -2.57 -8.71 -34.50
C GLU A 390 -1.28 -8.92 -35.30
#